data_AF-A0A848Y699-F1
#
_entry.id   AF-A0A848Y699-F1
#
_cell.length_a   1.000
_cell.length_b   1.000
_cell.length_c   1.000
_cell.angle_alpha   90.00
_cell.angle_beta   90.00
_cell.angle_gamma   90.00
#
_symmetry.space_group_name_H-M   'P 1'
#
loop_
_entity.id
_entity.type
_entity.pdbx_description
1 polymer ?
#
loop_
_entity_poly.entity_id
_entity_poly.type
_entity_poly.pdbx_seq_one_letter_code
_entity_poly.pdbx_strand_id
1 'polypeptide(L)'
;MLVLLQAVLGFDNLLYISIESKRVPVERQAYVRRLGIALAIILRIVLLFVLVQAIQYFQDPFLKLDYQGVIKISANVHSFIVLFGGAFIIYTAVKEIFHMLAVDDLAHSDGATRSVASAIIWIVAMNLIFSFDSILSAMALTEVFWVMATAIVISGVMMIWLSDHVAEFLNKNRMYEVLGLFILFIVGILLVSEGGHLAHLALFGFPIEPMAKSTFYFVIFVLVLVDLVQGRYQRKLTMQKTRSVETTSS
;
A
#
# COMPACT_ATOMS: atom_id res chain seq x y z
N MET A 1 -1.03 -5.31 -20.79
CA MET A 1 -0.07 -4.56 -19.94
C MET A 1 -0.74 -3.91 -18.74
N LEU A 2 -1.73 -3.03 -18.92
CA LEU A 2 -2.39 -2.31 -17.81
C LEU A 2 -3.02 -3.23 -16.76
N VAL A 3 -3.68 -4.32 -17.16
CA VAL A 3 -4.21 -5.32 -16.21
C VAL A 3 -3.12 -5.92 -15.32
N LEU A 4 -1.95 -6.21 -15.89
CA LEU A 4 -0.82 -6.80 -15.17
C LEU A 4 -0.21 -5.77 -14.20
N LEU A 5 -0.04 -4.53 -14.64
CA LEU A 5 0.43 -3.43 -13.80
C LEU A 5 -0.56 -3.15 -12.65
N GLN A 6 -1.86 -3.12 -12.93
CA GLN A 6 -2.92 -2.96 -11.93
C GLN A 6 -3.03 -4.14 -10.97
N ALA A 7 -2.65 -5.35 -11.39
CA ALA A 7 -2.63 -6.53 -10.51
C ALA A 7 -1.42 -6.49 -9.57
N VAL A 8 -0.23 -6.13 -10.07
CA VAL A 8 0.98 -5.98 -9.26
C VAL A 8 0.82 -4.85 -8.24
N LEU A 9 0.38 -3.66 -8.69
CA LEU A 9 0.11 -2.52 -7.80
C LEU A 9 -1.14 -2.74 -6.91
N GLY A 10 -2.07 -3.60 -7.34
CA GLY A 10 -3.25 -3.97 -6.56
C GLY A 10 -2.94 -4.94 -5.41
N PHE A 11 -1.81 -5.62 -5.46
CA PHE A 11 -1.38 -6.54 -4.41
C PHE A 11 -1.15 -5.82 -3.08
N ASP A 12 -0.54 -4.63 -3.10
CA ASP A 12 -0.28 -3.83 -1.90
C ASP A 12 -1.59 -3.42 -1.20
N ASN A 13 -2.60 -3.08 -2.01
CA ASN A 13 -3.95 -2.77 -1.51
C ASN A 13 -4.63 -4.02 -0.93
N LEU A 14 -4.50 -5.18 -1.57
CA LEU A 14 -5.03 -6.45 -1.07
C LEU A 14 -4.36 -6.85 0.26
N LEU A 15 -3.06 -6.60 0.39
CA LEU A 15 -2.29 -6.88 1.60
C LEU A 15 -2.79 -6.03 2.76
N TYR A 16 -2.98 -4.72 2.54
CA TYR A 16 -3.55 -3.85 3.57
C TYR A 16 -4.98 -4.26 3.96
N ILE A 17 -5.85 -4.55 2.98
CA ILE A 17 -7.21 -5.04 3.24
C ILE A 17 -7.18 -6.32 4.07
N SER A 18 -6.25 -7.23 3.77
CA SER A 18 -6.09 -8.49 4.49
C SER A 18 -5.68 -8.24 5.94
N ILE A 19 -4.68 -7.40 6.19
CA ILE A 19 -4.22 -7.03 7.54
C ILE A 19 -5.34 -6.34 8.33
N GLU A 20 -6.01 -5.34 7.75
CA GLU A 20 -7.05 -4.59 8.45
C GLU A 20 -8.29 -5.46 8.74
N SER A 21 -8.61 -6.41 7.86
CA SER A 21 -9.69 -7.37 8.11
C SER A 21 -9.42 -8.30 9.29
N LYS A 22 -8.16 -8.60 9.61
CA LYS A 22 -7.80 -9.43 10.78
C LYS A 22 -8.11 -8.76 12.11
N ARG A 23 -8.28 -7.44 12.13
CA ARG A 23 -8.60 -6.67 13.34
C ARG A 23 -10.09 -6.73 13.71
N VAL A 24 -10.89 -7.52 13.00
CA VAL A 24 -12.34 -7.70 13.20
C VAL A 24 -12.61 -9.15 13.61
N PRO A 25 -13.69 -9.46 14.37
CA PRO A 25 -14.04 -10.84 14.73
C PRO A 25 -13.98 -11.81 13.55
N VAL A 26 -13.49 -13.03 13.81
CA VAL A 26 -13.15 -14.04 12.79
C VAL A 26 -14.32 -14.31 11.84
N GLU A 27 -15.56 -14.31 12.35
CA GLU A 27 -16.77 -14.57 11.55
C GLU A 27 -17.05 -13.45 10.52
N ARG A 28 -16.49 -12.25 10.73
CA ARG A 28 -16.72 -11.07 9.89
C ARG A 28 -15.56 -10.73 8.97
N GLN A 29 -14.39 -11.36 9.11
CA GLN A 29 -13.19 -10.98 8.34
C GLN A 29 -13.37 -11.15 6.83
N ALA A 30 -13.94 -12.28 6.39
CA ALA A 30 -14.21 -12.54 4.98
C ALA A 30 -15.21 -11.54 4.39
N TYR A 31 -16.24 -11.18 5.17
CA TYR A 31 -17.19 -10.15 4.80
C TYR A 31 -16.50 -8.79 4.64
N VAL A 32 -15.68 -8.38 5.61
CA VAL A 32 -14.93 -7.10 5.57
C VAL A 32 -13.99 -7.05 4.38
N ARG A 33 -13.27 -8.13 4.07
CA ARG A 33 -12.39 -8.19 2.89
C ARG A 33 -13.18 -7.99 1.60
N ARG A 34 -14.20 -8.81 1.36
CA ARG A 34 -14.97 -8.79 0.10
C ARG A 34 -15.67 -7.45 -0.09
N LEU A 35 -16.30 -6.93 0.97
CA LEU A 35 -16.95 -5.62 0.94
C LEU A 35 -15.93 -4.49 0.76
N GLY A 36 -14.80 -4.56 1.46
CA GLY A 36 -13.70 -3.61 1.32
C GLY A 36 -13.14 -3.56 -0.10
N ILE A 37 -12.91 -4.71 -0.72
CA ILE A 37 -12.44 -4.79 -2.12
C ILE A 37 -13.51 -4.25 -3.09
N ALA A 38 -14.79 -4.59 -2.89
CA ALA A 38 -15.87 -4.08 -3.73
C ALA A 38 -15.97 -2.55 -3.66
N LEU A 39 -15.97 -1.99 -2.44
CA LEU A 39 -15.95 -0.55 -2.22
C LEU A 39 -14.69 0.10 -2.80
N ALA A 40 -13.54 -0.56 -2.68
CA ALA A 40 -12.27 -0.09 -3.21
C ALA A 40 -12.28 0.06 -4.74
N ILE A 41 -12.88 -0.90 -5.45
CA ILE A 41 -13.03 -0.86 -6.92
C ILE A 41 -13.93 0.31 -7.32
N ILE A 42 -15.09 0.46 -6.65
CA ILE A 42 -16.03 1.56 -6.93
C ILE A 42 -15.34 2.90 -6.71
N LEU A 43 -14.68 3.08 -5.55
CA LEU A 43 -13.93 4.28 -5.22
C LEU A 43 -12.83 4.56 -6.25
N ARG A 44 -12.13 3.54 -6.74
CA ARG A 44 -11.12 3.69 -7.80
C ARG A 44 -11.71 4.23 -9.09
N ILE A 45 -12.86 3.73 -9.52
CA ILE A 45 -13.51 4.19 -10.76
C ILE A 45 -13.97 5.64 -10.61
N VAL A 46 -14.55 5.99 -9.46
CA VAL A 46 -14.94 7.37 -9.13
C VAL A 46 -13.71 8.27 -9.12
N LEU A 47 -12.63 7.87 -8.44
CA LEU A 47 -11.39 8.63 -8.38
C LEU A 47 -10.76 8.79 -9.76
N LEU A 48 -10.73 7.73 -10.59
CA LEU A 48 -10.25 7.80 -11.97
C LEU A 48 -11.03 8.84 -12.77
N PHE A 49 -12.36 8.81 -12.67
CA PHE A 49 -13.20 9.80 -13.35
C PHE A 49 -12.90 11.22 -12.86
N VAL A 50 -12.82 11.43 -11.55
CA VAL A 50 -12.48 12.73 -10.96
C VAL A 50 -11.10 13.20 -11.41
N LEU A 51 -10.08 12.34 -11.43
CA LEU A 51 -8.73 12.71 -11.85
C LEU A 51 -8.62 13.01 -13.34
N VAL A 52 -9.23 12.19 -14.19
CA VAL A 52 -9.26 12.44 -15.65
C VAL A 52 -9.99 13.76 -15.95
N GLN A 53 -11.15 13.98 -15.32
CA GLN A 53 -11.89 15.24 -15.49
C GLN A 53 -11.12 16.42 -14.93
N ALA A 54 -10.55 16.30 -13.72
CA ALA A 54 -9.73 17.36 -13.14
C ALA A 54 -8.55 17.71 -14.05
N ILE A 55 -7.80 16.73 -14.57
CA ILE A 55 -6.66 16.98 -15.46
C ILE A 55 -7.12 17.63 -16.77
N GLN A 56 -8.25 17.22 -17.34
CA GLN A 56 -8.83 17.87 -18.52
C GLN A 56 -9.30 19.31 -18.24
N TYR A 57 -9.86 19.57 -17.05
CA TYR A 57 -10.40 20.87 -16.65
C TYR A 57 -9.31 21.84 -16.18
N PHE A 58 -8.22 21.34 -15.59
CA PHE A 58 -7.04 22.10 -15.15
C PHE A 58 -5.99 22.28 -16.26
N GLN A 59 -6.31 21.98 -17.53
CA GLN A 59 -5.45 22.38 -18.66
C GLN A 59 -5.40 23.90 -18.84
N ASP A 60 -6.34 24.65 -18.25
CA ASP A 60 -6.21 26.08 -18.04
C ASP A 60 -5.92 26.38 -16.55
N PRO A 61 -4.88 27.20 -16.24
CA PRO A 61 -4.48 27.47 -14.86
C PRO A 61 -5.55 28.33 -14.16
N PHE A 62 -6.33 27.71 -13.26
CA PHE A 62 -7.45 28.37 -12.59
C PHE A 62 -7.06 29.46 -11.57
N LEU A 63 -5.79 29.56 -11.16
CA LEU A 63 -5.33 30.53 -10.17
C LEU A 63 -3.93 31.06 -10.51
N LYS A 64 -3.86 32.29 -11.01
CA LYS A 64 -2.67 33.15 -10.93
C LYS A 64 -2.89 34.19 -9.84
N LEU A 65 -2.49 33.88 -8.61
CA LEU A 65 -2.32 34.90 -7.56
C LEU A 65 -0.83 35.20 -7.45
N ASP A 66 -0.40 36.28 -8.08
CA ASP A 66 0.92 36.86 -7.93
C ASP A 66 0.86 37.90 -6.80
N TYR A 67 1.11 37.44 -5.57
CA TYR A 67 1.33 38.33 -4.43
C TYR A 67 2.83 38.43 -4.16
N GLN A 68 3.45 39.43 -4.80
CA GLN A 68 4.73 40.05 -4.42
C GLN A 68 5.89 39.09 -4.10
N GLY A 69 6.08 38.01 -4.87
CA GLY A 69 7.37 37.33 -4.96
C GLY A 69 7.94 36.64 -3.70
N VAL A 70 7.19 36.50 -2.60
CA VAL A 70 7.70 35.85 -1.37
C VAL A 70 7.20 34.41 -1.23
N ILE A 71 6.01 34.08 -1.75
CA ILE A 71 5.42 32.74 -1.65
C ILE A 71 4.79 32.35 -3.00
N LYS A 72 5.52 31.56 -3.80
CA LYS A 72 4.93 30.81 -4.93
C LYS A 72 4.50 29.44 -4.41
N ILE A 73 3.25 29.32 -3.99
CA ILE A 73 2.61 28.03 -3.81
C ILE A 73 2.00 27.65 -5.17
N SER A 74 2.71 26.83 -5.94
CA SER A 74 2.11 25.96 -6.95
C SER A 74 1.76 24.60 -6.32
N ALA A 75 1.50 24.55 -5.01
CA ALA A 75 1.00 23.35 -4.36
C ALA A 75 -0.42 23.12 -4.86
N ASN A 76 -0.49 22.26 -5.87
CA ASN A 76 -1.74 21.76 -6.37
C ASN A 76 -2.37 20.89 -5.28
N VAL A 77 -3.70 20.84 -5.16
CA VAL A 77 -4.39 19.98 -4.16
C VAL A 77 -3.86 18.53 -4.20
N HIS A 78 -3.45 18.10 -5.39
CA HIS A 78 -2.69 16.88 -5.66
C HIS A 78 -1.45 16.71 -4.77
N SER A 79 -0.52 17.68 -4.71
CA SER A 79 0.73 17.52 -3.95
C SER A 79 0.47 17.38 -2.46
N PHE A 80 -0.53 18.09 -1.94
CA PHE A 80 -0.95 17.99 -0.55
C PHE A 80 -1.52 16.62 -0.20
N ILE A 81 -2.43 16.08 -1.03
CA ILE A 81 -3.04 14.76 -0.82
C ILE A 81 -1.98 13.66 -0.87
N VAL A 82 -1.09 13.70 -1.85
CA VAL A 82 -0.03 12.70 -2.02
C VAL A 82 0.97 12.75 -0.86
N LEU A 83 1.42 13.93 -0.46
CA LEU A 83 2.37 14.11 0.63
C LEU A 83 1.76 13.70 1.99
N PHE A 84 0.52 14.13 2.27
CA PHE A 84 -0.19 13.74 3.49
C PHE A 84 -0.49 12.24 3.52
N GLY A 85 -0.96 11.67 2.41
CA GLY A 85 -1.21 10.24 2.27
C GLY A 85 0.05 9.40 2.47
N GLY A 86 1.17 9.82 1.87
CA GLY A 86 2.48 9.19 2.07
C GLY A 86 2.92 9.23 3.53
N ALA A 87 2.89 10.40 4.17
CA ALA A 87 3.27 10.54 5.58
C ALA A 87 2.39 9.69 6.51
N PHE A 88 1.09 9.62 6.21
CA PHE A 88 0.13 8.84 6.95
C PHE A 88 0.37 7.32 6.83
N ILE A 89 0.71 6.85 5.63
CA ILE A 89 1.12 5.46 5.38
C ILE A 89 2.38 5.12 6.16
N ILE A 90 3.42 5.97 6.10
CA ILE A 90 4.67 5.79 6.84
C ILE A 90 4.38 5.62 8.33
N TYR A 91 3.61 6.54 8.91
CA TYR A 91 3.22 6.48 10.32
C TYR A 91 2.51 5.17 10.67
N THR A 92 1.56 4.74 9.84
CA THR A 92 0.78 3.52 10.08
C THR A 92 1.64 2.26 9.99
N ALA A 93 2.50 2.18 8.98
CA ALA A 93 3.42 1.05 8.80
C ALA A 93 4.40 0.94 9.96
N VAL A 94 5.02 2.06 10.35
CA VAL A 94 5.95 2.11 11.50
C VAL A 94 5.25 1.70 12.78
N LYS A 95 4.07 2.25 13.05
CA LYS A 95 3.27 1.89 14.24
C LYS A 95 2.98 0.39 14.29
N GLU A 96 2.60 -0.22 13.17
CA GLU A 96 2.30 -1.65 13.12
C GLU A 96 3.55 -2.51 13.30
N ILE A 97 4.67 -2.13 12.67
CA ILE A 97 5.96 -2.81 12.86
C ILE A 97 6.36 -2.81 14.34
N PHE A 98 6.27 -1.65 15.02
CA PHE A 98 6.52 -1.55 16.46
C PHE A 98 5.56 -2.40 17.29
N HIS A 99 4.28 -2.46 16.91
CA HIS A 99 3.31 -3.28 17.62
C HIS A 99 3.64 -4.77 17.49
N MET A 100 4.04 -5.25 16.30
CA MET A 100 4.45 -6.64 16.12
C MET A 100 5.71 -6.99 16.93
N LEU A 101 6.67 -6.06 17.02
CA LEU A 101 7.89 -6.22 17.81
C LEU A 101 7.61 -6.26 19.32
N ALA A 102 6.62 -5.50 19.80
CA ALA A 102 6.25 -5.45 21.21
C ALA A 102 5.46 -6.69 21.69
N VAL A 103 4.90 -7.48 20.77
CA VAL A 103 4.08 -8.66 21.10
C VAL A 103 4.92 -9.90 21.47
N ASP A 104 6.24 -9.91 21.21
CA ASP A 104 7.10 -11.03 21.64
C ASP A 104 7.31 -11.09 23.17
N ASP A 105 6.91 -10.07 23.94
CA ASP A 105 6.98 -10.06 25.42
C ASP A 105 5.62 -10.29 26.12
N LEU A 106 4.51 -10.40 25.38
CA LEU A 106 3.17 -10.60 25.95
C LEU A 106 2.44 -11.74 25.22
N ALA A 107 2.65 -12.96 25.72
CA ALA A 107 1.70 -14.04 25.49
C ALA A 107 0.30 -13.56 25.92
N HIS A 108 -0.61 -13.46 24.93
CA HIS A 108 -1.99 -12.95 25.04
C HIS A 108 -2.14 -11.43 25.14
N SER A 109 -2.03 -10.73 24.00
CA SER A 109 -2.79 -9.50 23.80
C SER A 109 -3.90 -9.76 22.78
N ASP A 110 -5.15 -9.78 23.28
CA ASP A 110 -6.33 -9.52 22.47
C ASP A 110 -6.12 -8.16 21.76
N GLY A 111 -5.67 -8.20 20.51
CA GLY A 111 -5.62 -7.01 19.67
C GLY A 111 -7.02 -6.41 19.63
N ALA A 112 -7.15 -5.17 20.11
CA ALA A 112 -8.45 -4.51 20.26
C ALA A 112 -9.29 -4.68 18.99
N THR A 113 -10.36 -5.47 19.10
CA THR A 113 -11.26 -5.76 17.99
C THR A 113 -11.87 -4.45 17.50
N ARG A 114 -11.52 -4.04 16.28
CA ARG A 114 -12.15 -2.90 15.61
C ARG A 114 -13.56 -3.29 15.20
N SER A 115 -14.47 -2.32 15.24
CA SER A 115 -15.78 -2.49 14.63
C SER A 115 -15.62 -2.67 13.12
N VAL A 116 -16.53 -3.46 12.52
CA VAL A 116 -16.62 -3.64 11.06
C VAL A 116 -16.62 -2.30 10.33
N ALA A 117 -17.38 -1.32 10.84
CA ALA A 117 -17.46 0.02 10.26
C ALA A 117 -16.10 0.75 10.29
N SER A 118 -15.37 0.69 11.42
CA SER A 118 -14.04 1.31 11.54
C SER A 118 -13.04 0.67 10.57
N ALA A 119 -13.01 -0.66 10.48
CA ALA A 119 -12.14 -1.37 9.54
C ALA A 119 -12.45 -1.00 8.08
N ILE A 120 -13.74 -0.92 7.71
CA ILE A 120 -14.14 -0.50 6.35
C ILE A 120 -13.70 0.93 6.07
N ILE A 121 -13.89 1.87 7.00
CA ILE A 121 -13.45 3.26 6.84
C ILE A 121 -11.93 3.32 6.61
N TRP A 122 -11.16 2.57 7.39
CA TRP A 122 -9.71 2.49 7.23
C TRP A 122 -9.27 1.89 5.89
N ILE A 123 -9.92 0.81 5.47
CA ILE A 123 -9.72 0.20 4.16
C ILE A 123 -10.00 1.21 3.05
N VAL A 124 -11.13 1.91 3.10
CA VAL A 124 -11.53 2.88 2.07
C VAL A 124 -10.56 4.06 2.04
N ALA A 125 -10.15 4.58 3.21
CA ALA A 125 -9.22 5.69 3.33
C ALA A 125 -7.84 5.33 2.74
N MET A 126 -7.29 4.17 3.10
CA MET A 126 -6.01 3.73 2.53
C MET A 126 -6.10 3.40 1.06
N ASN A 127 -7.20 2.77 0.63
CA ASN A 127 -7.42 2.50 -0.77
C ASN A 127 -7.46 3.80 -1.58
N LEU A 128 -8.05 4.87 -1.06
CA LEU A 128 -8.03 6.17 -1.73
C LEU A 128 -6.60 6.65 -2.00
N ILE A 129 -5.73 6.53 -0.98
CA ILE A 129 -4.34 6.97 -1.06
C ILE A 129 -3.55 6.13 -2.08
N PHE A 130 -3.62 4.79 -2.04
CA PHE A 130 -2.93 3.95 -3.03
C PHE A 130 -3.52 4.07 -4.44
N SER A 131 -4.84 4.28 -4.52
CA SER A 131 -5.52 4.43 -5.80
C SER A 131 -5.02 5.66 -6.53
N PHE A 132 -4.65 6.70 -5.82
CA PHE A 132 -4.12 7.92 -6.40
C PHE A 132 -2.86 7.66 -7.25
N ASP A 133 -1.80 7.06 -6.68
CA ASP A 133 -0.55 6.78 -7.39
C ASP A 133 -0.72 5.75 -8.52
N SER A 134 -1.45 4.67 -8.24
CA SER A 134 -1.69 3.65 -9.27
C SER A 134 -2.51 4.16 -10.46
N ILE A 135 -3.41 5.12 -10.26
CA ILE A 135 -4.15 5.78 -11.35
C ILE A 135 -3.23 6.75 -12.09
N LEU A 136 -2.48 7.60 -11.38
CA LEU A 136 -1.55 8.54 -12.00
C LEU A 136 -0.50 7.80 -12.87
N SER A 137 0.01 6.69 -12.35
CA SER A 137 0.90 5.77 -13.08
C SER A 137 0.26 5.14 -14.31
N ALA A 138 -1.03 4.82 -14.26
CA ALA A 138 -1.76 4.27 -15.41
C ALA A 138 -2.05 5.34 -16.47
N MET A 139 -2.35 6.57 -16.05
CA MET A 139 -2.56 7.71 -16.94
C MET A 139 -1.31 8.04 -17.75
N ALA A 140 -0.12 7.89 -17.15
CA ALA A 140 1.14 8.04 -17.87
C ALA A 140 1.33 7.02 -19.02
N LEU A 141 0.55 5.93 -19.04
CA LEU A 141 0.63 4.87 -20.05
C LEU A 141 -0.50 4.95 -21.08
N THR A 142 -1.65 5.55 -20.74
CA THR A 142 -2.78 5.71 -21.66
C THR A 142 -3.72 6.82 -21.22
N GLU A 143 -4.25 7.56 -22.19
CA GLU A 143 -5.26 8.59 -21.99
C GLU A 143 -6.71 8.05 -22.12
N VAL A 144 -6.87 6.76 -22.46
CA VAL A 144 -8.18 6.18 -22.74
C VAL A 144 -8.84 5.70 -21.43
N PHE A 145 -9.78 6.50 -20.92
CA PHE A 145 -10.54 6.21 -19.70
C PHE A 145 -11.09 4.78 -19.65
N TRP A 146 -11.74 4.32 -20.73
CA TRP A 146 -12.36 3.00 -20.77
C TRP A 146 -11.35 1.85 -20.63
N VAL A 147 -10.13 2.01 -21.13
CA VAL A 147 -9.08 0.99 -21.00
C VAL A 147 -8.57 0.92 -19.55
N MET A 148 -8.42 2.07 -18.89
CA MET A 148 -8.05 2.12 -17.47
C MET A 148 -9.16 1.54 -16.57
N ALA A 149 -10.41 1.96 -16.80
CA ALA A 149 -11.56 1.51 -16.01
C ALA A 149 -11.77 -0.01 -16.14
N THR A 150 -11.70 -0.56 -17.35
CA THR A 150 -11.80 -2.02 -17.55
C THR A 150 -10.65 -2.78 -16.90
N ALA A 151 -9.43 -2.26 -16.94
CA ALA A 151 -8.29 -2.86 -16.26
C ALA A 151 -8.46 -2.89 -14.73
N ILE A 152 -8.99 -1.82 -14.14
CA ILE A 152 -9.31 -1.74 -12.71
C ILE A 152 -10.38 -2.76 -12.33
N VAL A 153 -11.45 -2.87 -13.12
CA VAL A 153 -12.55 -3.83 -12.85
C VAL A 153 -12.04 -5.27 -12.94
N ILE A 154 -11.32 -5.63 -14.01
CA ILE A 154 -10.78 -6.99 -14.20
C ILE A 154 -9.81 -7.34 -13.06
N SER A 155 -8.88 -6.44 -12.72
CA SER A 155 -7.97 -6.62 -11.58
C SER A 155 -8.74 -6.77 -10.27
N GLY A 156 -9.76 -5.94 -10.06
CA GLY A 156 -10.64 -5.99 -8.90
C GLY A 156 -11.36 -7.32 -8.72
N VAL A 157 -11.97 -7.83 -9.79
CA VAL A 157 -12.65 -9.13 -9.77
C VAL A 157 -11.66 -10.26 -9.48
N MET A 158 -10.47 -10.25 -10.09
CA MET A 158 -9.41 -11.20 -9.76
C MET A 158 -8.99 -11.12 -8.28
N MET A 159 -8.89 -9.90 -7.72
CA MET A 159 -8.56 -9.71 -6.30
C MET A 159 -9.63 -10.28 -5.38
N ILE A 160 -10.92 -10.10 -5.67
CA ILE A 160 -12.00 -10.70 -4.87
C ILE A 160 -11.88 -12.23 -4.88
N TRP A 161 -11.57 -12.83 -6.02
CA TRP A 161 -11.41 -14.27 -6.14
C TRP A 161 -10.18 -14.80 -5.38
N LEU A 162 -9.07 -14.05 -5.39
CA LEU A 162 -7.82 -14.42 -4.73
C LEU A 162 -7.75 -14.06 -3.23
N SER A 163 -8.61 -13.15 -2.75
CA SER A 163 -8.40 -12.50 -1.45
C SER A 163 -8.39 -13.45 -0.27
N ASP A 164 -9.25 -14.47 -0.31
CA ASP A 164 -9.33 -15.46 0.78
C ASP A 164 -8.07 -16.34 0.82
N HIS A 165 -7.57 -16.76 -0.34
CA HIS A 165 -6.32 -17.51 -0.45
C HIS A 165 -5.11 -16.70 0.01
N VAL A 166 -5.03 -15.42 -0.39
CA VAL A 166 -3.96 -14.52 0.01
C VAL A 166 -4.01 -14.26 1.52
N ALA A 167 -5.20 -14.03 2.08
CA ALA A 167 -5.36 -13.84 3.52
C ALA A 167 -4.96 -15.09 4.33
N GLU A 168 -5.36 -16.28 3.89
CA GLU A 168 -4.96 -17.54 4.52
C GLU A 168 -3.45 -17.78 4.43
N PHE A 169 -2.84 -17.48 3.28
CA PHE A 169 -1.40 -17.57 3.10
C PHE A 169 -0.65 -16.63 4.05
N LEU A 170 -1.09 -15.37 4.16
CA LEU A 170 -0.52 -14.40 5.09
C LEU A 170 -0.72 -14.81 6.56
N ASN A 171 -1.87 -15.41 6.90
CA ASN A 171 -2.14 -15.92 8.26
C ASN A 171 -1.23 -17.09 8.65
N LYS A 172 -1.00 -18.03 7.74
CA LYS A 172 -0.13 -19.20 7.98
C LYS A 172 1.35 -18.82 8.04
N ASN A 173 1.72 -17.66 7.52
CA ASN A 173 3.11 -17.24 7.35
C ASN A 173 3.33 -15.80 7.83
N ARG A 174 3.42 -15.59 9.15
CA ARG A 174 3.67 -14.26 9.79
C ARG A 174 4.86 -13.49 9.20
N MET A 175 5.87 -14.19 8.67
CA MET A 175 7.00 -13.56 7.94
C MET A 175 6.52 -12.68 6.79
N TYR A 176 5.54 -13.14 6.00
CA TYR A 176 5.02 -12.39 4.86
C TYR A 176 4.11 -11.22 5.26
N GLU A 177 3.53 -11.25 6.46
CA GLU A 177 2.80 -10.12 7.02
C GLU A 177 3.74 -8.95 7.32
N VAL A 178 4.88 -9.24 7.94
CA VAL A 178 5.94 -8.24 8.21
C VAL A 178 6.51 -7.69 6.88
N LEU A 179 6.78 -8.56 5.90
CA LEU A 179 7.23 -8.15 4.57
C LEU A 179 6.26 -7.14 3.92
N GLY A 180 4.96 -7.38 4.06
CA GLY A 180 3.92 -6.47 3.58
C GLY A 180 3.94 -5.10 4.23
N LEU A 181 4.20 -5.01 5.53
CA LEU A 181 4.35 -3.74 6.25
C LEU A 181 5.58 -2.97 5.80
N PHE A 182 6.68 -3.65 5.47
CA PHE A 182 7.87 -3.01 4.89
C PHE A 182 7.62 -2.49 3.47
N ILE A 183 6.90 -3.24 2.64
CA ILE A 183 6.47 -2.76 1.32
C ILE A 183 5.61 -1.51 1.47
N LEU A 184 4.64 -1.55 2.38
CA LEU A 184 3.77 -0.41 2.70
C LEU A 184 4.58 0.83 3.14
N PHE A 185 5.59 0.64 3.99
CA PHE A 185 6.48 1.72 4.42
C PHE A 185 7.24 2.36 3.24
N ILE A 186 7.76 1.54 2.32
CA ILE A 186 8.46 2.03 1.12
C ILE A 186 7.50 2.76 0.17
N VAL A 187 6.26 2.27 0.01
CA VAL A 187 5.21 3.00 -0.72
C VAL A 187 4.97 4.38 -0.09
N GLY A 188 4.93 4.46 1.24
CA GLY A 188 4.84 5.73 1.95
C GLY A 188 5.98 6.69 1.61
N ILE A 189 7.23 6.19 1.57
CA ILE A 189 8.41 6.99 1.18
C ILE A 189 8.32 7.46 -0.27
N LEU A 190 7.92 6.57 -1.19
CA LEU A 190 7.71 6.91 -2.60
C LEU A 190 6.71 8.06 -2.74
N LEU A 191 5.57 7.99 -2.04
CA LEU A 191 4.54 9.03 -2.07
C LEU A 191 4.99 10.34 -1.43
N VAL A 192 5.71 10.31 -0.31
CA VAL A 192 6.26 11.55 0.29
C VAL A 192 7.26 12.21 -0.64
N SER A 193 8.10 11.42 -1.32
CA SER A 193 9.06 11.92 -2.30
C SER A 193 8.37 12.52 -3.53
N GLU A 194 7.37 11.84 -4.09
CA GLU A 194 6.55 12.34 -5.21
C GLU A 194 5.77 13.61 -4.81
N GLY A 195 5.10 13.58 -3.66
CA GLY A 195 4.35 14.72 -3.13
C GLY A 195 5.26 15.92 -2.84
N GLY A 196 6.47 15.67 -2.35
CA GLY A 196 7.46 16.71 -2.09
C GLY A 196 7.99 17.34 -3.38
N HIS A 197 8.20 16.53 -4.41
CA HIS A 197 8.52 17.01 -5.74
C HIS A 197 7.40 17.87 -6.34
N LEU A 198 6.15 17.38 -6.31
CA LEU A 198 4.96 18.09 -6.78
C LEU A 198 4.70 19.39 -6.00
N ALA A 199 5.11 19.46 -4.75
CA ALA A 199 5.03 20.66 -3.91
C ALA A 199 6.23 21.60 -4.05
N HIS A 200 7.21 21.28 -4.92
CA HIS A 200 8.48 22.00 -5.06
C HIS A 200 9.19 22.22 -3.73
N LEU A 201 9.13 21.24 -2.83
CA LEU A 201 9.82 21.30 -1.55
C LEU A 201 11.33 21.20 -1.77
N ALA A 202 12.09 22.00 -1.03
CA ALA A 202 13.54 21.90 -0.95
C ALA A 202 13.95 21.70 0.50
N LEU A 203 14.80 20.70 0.76
CA LEU A 203 15.39 20.42 2.06
C LEU A 203 16.85 20.86 2.02
N PHE A 204 17.26 21.73 2.95
CA PHE A 204 18.64 22.24 3.04
C PHE A 204 19.19 22.87 1.74
N GLY A 205 18.31 23.45 0.91
CA GLY A 205 18.67 24.04 -0.38
C GLY A 205 18.71 23.06 -1.55
N PHE A 206 18.44 21.76 -1.33
CA PHE A 206 18.33 20.75 -2.37
C PHE A 206 16.86 20.46 -2.67
N PRO A 207 16.40 20.54 -3.93
CA PRO A 207 15.04 20.18 -4.30
C PRO A 207 14.78 18.70 -4.03
N ILE A 208 13.59 18.37 -3.57
CA ILE A 208 13.16 16.98 -3.43
C ILE A 208 12.87 16.44 -4.84
N GLU A 209 13.67 15.45 -5.23
CA GLU A 209 13.43 14.67 -6.44
C GLU A 209 12.55 13.45 -6.13
N PRO A 210 11.68 13.06 -7.07
CA PRO A 210 10.84 11.90 -6.90
C PRO A 210 11.68 10.62 -6.98
N MET A 211 11.39 9.67 -6.10
CA MET A 211 12.06 8.38 -6.09
C MET A 211 11.76 7.63 -7.38
N ALA A 212 12.81 7.22 -8.10
CA ALA A 212 12.64 6.49 -9.35
C ALA A 212 11.89 5.17 -9.12
N LYS A 213 10.89 4.88 -9.96
CA LYS A 213 10.09 3.64 -9.88
C LYS A 213 10.95 2.38 -10.05
N SER A 214 12.02 2.45 -10.83
CA SER A 214 13.00 1.37 -10.94
C SER A 214 13.66 1.05 -9.60
N THR A 215 14.06 2.08 -8.84
CA THR A 215 14.62 1.93 -7.50
C THR A 215 13.59 1.32 -6.56
N PHE A 216 12.34 1.75 -6.63
CA PHE A 216 11.24 1.18 -5.85
C PHE A 216 11.07 -0.33 -6.09
N TYR A 217 10.94 -0.73 -7.35
CA TYR A 217 10.81 -2.16 -7.70
C TYR A 217 12.06 -2.96 -7.35
N PHE A 218 13.24 -2.37 -7.50
CA PHE A 218 14.49 -3.01 -7.11
C PHE A 218 14.55 -3.28 -5.60
N VAL A 219 14.16 -2.30 -4.77
CA VAL A 219 14.13 -2.47 -3.31
C VAL A 219 13.13 -3.56 -2.90
N ILE A 220 11.92 -3.58 -3.49
CA ILE A 220 10.94 -4.65 -3.24
C ILE A 220 11.50 -6.01 -3.62
N PHE A 221 12.11 -6.12 -4.80
CA PHE A 221 12.72 -7.37 -5.25
C PHE A 221 13.79 -7.86 -4.27
N VAL A 222 14.67 -6.97 -3.82
CA VAL A 222 15.71 -7.29 -2.84
C VAL A 222 15.10 -7.71 -1.50
N LEU A 223 14.08 -7.01 -1.00
CA LEU A 223 13.38 -7.38 0.24
C LEU A 223 12.79 -8.78 0.17
N VAL A 224 12.06 -9.08 -0.91
CA VAL A 224 11.47 -10.41 -1.14
C VAL A 224 12.57 -11.47 -1.21
N LEU A 225 13.67 -11.20 -1.93
CA LEU A 225 14.78 -12.14 -2.06
C LEU A 225 15.44 -12.41 -0.71
N VAL A 226 15.74 -11.36 0.07
CA VAL A 226 16.33 -11.48 1.40
C VAL A 226 15.42 -12.30 2.31
N ASP A 227 14.12 -12.03 2.31
CA ASP A 227 13.14 -12.76 3.13
C ASP A 227 13.04 -14.24 2.73
N LEU A 228 13.05 -14.54 1.42
CA LEU A 228 13.09 -15.92 0.91
C LEU A 228 14.37 -16.67 1.31
N VAL A 229 15.52 -16.00 1.23
CA VAL A 229 16.82 -16.58 1.62
C VAL A 229 16.85 -16.83 3.14
N GLN A 230 16.45 -15.85 3.93
CA GLN A 230 16.38 -15.94 5.39
C GLN A 230 15.40 -17.04 5.82
N GLY A 231 14.22 -17.13 5.20
CA GLY A 231 13.25 -18.17 5.46
C GLY A 231 13.79 -19.58 5.17
N ARG A 232 14.52 -19.77 4.06
CA ARG A 232 15.19 -21.05 3.75
C ARG A 232 16.30 -21.37 4.73
N TYR A 233 17.08 -20.37 5.13
CA TYR A 233 18.17 -20.54 6.09
C TYR A 233 17.65 -20.94 7.48
N GLN A 234 16.63 -20.25 7.99
CA GLN A 234 15.99 -20.58 9.26
C GLN A 234 15.42 -22.00 9.27
N ARG A 235 14.71 -22.42 8.20
CA ARG A 235 14.23 -23.80 8.08
C ARG A 235 15.35 -24.84 8.19
N LYS A 236 16.50 -24.59 7.55
CA LYS A 236 17.67 -25.50 7.64
C LYS A 236 18.23 -25.56 9.06
N LEU A 237 18.33 -24.43 9.76
CA LEU A 237 18.80 -24.38 11.15
C LEU A 237 17.86 -25.14 12.09
N THR A 238 16.54 -24.99 11.94
CA THR A 238 15.55 -25.72 12.74
C THR A 238 15.67 -27.23 12.52
N MET A 239 15.81 -27.69 11.27
CA MET A 239 16.00 -29.10 10.94
C MET A 239 17.28 -29.69 11.57
N GLN A 240 18.38 -28.92 11.59
CA GLN A 240 19.62 -29.33 12.25
C GLN A 240 19.47 -29.43 13.77
N LYS A 241 18.78 -28.47 14.41
CA LYS A 241 18.49 -28.54 15.85
C LYS A 241 17.65 -29.77 16.20
N THR A 242 16.57 -30.05 15.47
CA THR A 242 15.73 -31.23 15.73
C THR A 242 16.53 -32.53 15.61
N ARG A 243 17.36 -32.67 14.58
CA ARG A 243 18.22 -33.85 14.37
C ARG A 243 19.24 -34.04 15.50
N SER A 244 19.83 -32.96 16.01
CA SER A 244 20.77 -33.05 17.14
C SER A 244 20.12 -33.52 18.45
N VAL A 245 18.86 -33.13 18.70
CA VAL A 245 18.11 -33.54 19.91
C VAL A 245 17.73 -35.03 19.86
N GLU A 246 17.32 -35.55 18.70
CA GLU A 246 17.03 -36.99 18.52
C GLU A 246 18.26 -37.87 18.69
N THR A 247 19.43 -37.40 18.26
CA THR A 247 20.69 -38.18 18.35
C THR A 247 21.26 -38.23 19.77
N THR A 248 20.83 -37.33 20.67
CA THR A 248 21.31 -37.24 22.06
C THR A 248 20.37 -37.95 23.06
N SER A 249 19.20 -38.42 22.60
CA SER A 249 18.17 -39.09 23.41
C SER A 249 18.04 -40.60 23.15
N SER A 250 18.89 -41.15 22.26
CA SER A 250 19.06 -42.59 22.01
C SER A 250 20.40 -43.06 22.58
#